data_AF-A0A562LGE4-F1
#
_entry.id   AF-A0A562LGE4-F1
#
_cell.length_a   1.000
_cell.length_b   1.000
_cell.length_c   1.000
_cell.angle_alpha   90.00
_cell.angle_beta   90.00
_cell.angle_gamma   90.00
#
_symmetry.space_group_name_H-M   'P 1'
#
loop_
_entity.id
_entity.type
_entity.pdbx_description
1 polymer ?
#
loop_
_entity_poly.entity_id
_entity_poly.type
_entity_poly.pdbx_seq_one_letter_code
_entity_poly.pdbx_strand_id
1 'polypeptide(L)'
;MRRSISKPVRNKLDLTDRAQMRLVRKRLGLSDAELTAIAERIGNSITAISKEVAKQRANALAKPADVPPAAVIASAAATEQAATEIPATAPTS
;
A
#
# COMPACT_ATOMS: atom_id res chain seq x y z
N MET A 1 0.67 -40.24 14.36
CA MET A 1 1.37 -38.92 14.44
C MET A 1 0.40 -37.88 15.01
N ARG A 2 0.67 -37.32 16.20
CA ARG A 2 -0.12 -36.20 16.71
C ARG A 2 0.38 -34.92 16.03
N ARG A 3 -0.47 -34.30 15.20
CA ARG A 3 -0.19 -32.94 14.72
C ARG A 3 -0.31 -32.01 15.92
N SER A 4 0.78 -31.33 16.27
CA SER A 4 0.75 -30.24 17.23
C SER A 4 -0.22 -29.18 16.71
N ILE A 5 -1.35 -29.02 17.41
CA ILE A 5 -2.32 -27.97 17.12
C ILE A 5 -1.64 -26.67 17.53
N SER A 6 -1.22 -25.85 16.56
CA SER A 6 -0.67 -24.53 16.86
C SER A 6 -1.74 -23.76 17.62
N LYS A 7 -1.45 -23.35 18.86
CA LYS A 7 -2.38 -22.54 19.65
C LYS A 7 -2.86 -21.35 18.82
N PRO A 8 -4.14 -20.96 18.93
CA PRO A 8 -4.64 -19.76 18.28
C PRO A 8 -3.68 -18.62 18.57
N VAL A 9 -3.11 -18.07 17.51
CA VAL A 9 -2.11 -17.03 17.61
C VAL A 9 -2.85 -15.79 18.13
N ARG A 10 -2.79 -15.60 19.45
CA ARG A 10 -3.20 -14.36 20.12
C ARG A 10 -2.40 -13.25 19.43
N ASN A 11 -2.92 -12.03 19.38
CA ASN A 11 -2.40 -10.88 18.61
C ASN A 11 -0.88 -10.53 18.84
N LYS A 12 -0.19 -11.26 19.73
CA LYS A 12 1.24 -11.20 20.05
C LYS A 12 2.03 -12.30 19.35
N LEU A 13 3.08 -11.91 18.63
CA LEU A 13 4.14 -12.76 18.12
C LEU A 13 5.11 -13.11 19.27
N ASP A 14 5.40 -14.38 19.46
CA ASP A 14 6.52 -14.81 20.28
C ASP A 14 7.78 -14.92 19.41
N LEU A 15 8.81 -14.13 19.74
CA LEU A 15 10.09 -14.15 19.03
C LEU A 15 10.95 -15.36 19.41
N THR A 16 10.63 -16.03 20.52
CA THR A 16 11.32 -17.25 20.95
C THR A 16 10.72 -18.51 20.30
N ASP A 17 9.46 -18.43 19.84
CA ASP A 17 8.81 -19.52 19.11
C ASP A 17 9.22 -19.51 17.63
N ARG A 18 10.17 -20.39 17.29
CA ARG A 18 10.65 -20.59 15.92
C ARG A 18 9.52 -20.96 14.94
N ALA A 19 8.48 -21.66 15.38
CA ALA A 19 7.37 -22.05 14.50
C ALA A 19 6.51 -20.83 14.15
N GLN A 20 6.23 -19.95 15.11
CA GLN A 20 5.52 -18.69 14.85
C GLN A 20 6.34 -17.76 13.97
N MET A 21 7.63 -17.58 14.28
CA MET A 21 8.52 -16.77 13.45
C MET A 21 8.56 -17.27 12.00
N ARG A 22 8.72 -18.58 11.80
CA ARG A 22 8.72 -19.18 10.45
C ARG A 22 7.38 -19.01 9.73
N LEU A 23 6.26 -19.17 10.42
CA LEU A 23 4.93 -18.99 9.83
C LEU A 23 4.69 -17.54 9.39
N VAL A 24 5.02 -16.58 10.24
CA VAL A 24 4.84 -15.15 9.95
C VAL A 24 5.76 -14.69 8.84
N ARG A 25 7.04 -15.10 8.86
CA ARG A 25 7.99 -14.85 7.75
C ARG A 25 7.45 -15.38 6.43
N LYS A 26 6.98 -16.63 6.41
CA LYS A 26 6.42 -17.25 5.20
C LYS A 26 5.17 -16.51 4.70
N ARG A 27 4.32 -16.01 5.59
CA ARG A 27 3.10 -15.27 5.22
C ARG A 27 3.40 -13.86 4.70
N LEU A 28 4.36 -13.16 5.30
CA LEU A 28 4.68 -11.77 4.98
C LEU A 28 5.80 -11.62 3.95
N GLY A 29 6.51 -12.70 3.63
CA GLY A 29 7.66 -12.69 2.72
C GLY A 29 8.84 -11.89 3.26
N LEU A 30 9.07 -11.94 4.58
CA LEU A 30 10.14 -11.21 5.26
C LEU A 30 11.31 -12.14 5.62
N SER A 31 12.51 -11.58 5.69
CA SER A 31 13.66 -12.20 6.33
C SER A 31 13.57 -12.17 7.86
N ASP A 32 14.43 -12.97 8.50
CA ASP A 32 14.55 -13.03 9.96
C ASP A 32 14.88 -11.68 10.57
N ALA A 33 15.86 -10.99 9.97
CA ALA A 33 16.33 -9.69 10.43
C ALA A 33 15.25 -8.60 10.26
N GLU A 34 14.56 -8.58 9.13
CA GLU A 34 13.49 -7.60 8.89
C GLU A 34 12.33 -7.77 9.86
N LEU A 35 11.91 -9.01 10.12
CA LEU A 35 10.83 -9.28 11.06
C LEU A 35 11.20 -8.84 12.48
N THR A 36 12.45 -9.09 12.92
CA THR A 36 12.94 -8.63 14.23
C THR A 36 13.03 -7.12 14.29
N ALA A 37 13.59 -6.47 13.26
CA ALA A 37 13.70 -5.00 13.22
C ALA A 37 12.34 -4.30 13.25
N ILE A 38 11.34 -4.86 12.57
CA ILE A 38 9.96 -4.35 12.64
C ILE A 38 9.39 -4.58 14.05
N ALA A 39 9.56 -5.77 14.62
CA ALA A 39 9.07 -6.08 15.96
C ALA A 39 9.73 -5.20 17.05
N GLU A 40 11.01 -4.85 16.92
CA GLU A 40 11.69 -3.90 17.81
C GLU A 40 11.13 -2.49 17.69
N ARG A 41 10.75 -2.05 16.48
CA ARG A 41 10.21 -0.70 16.23
C ARG A 41 8.79 -0.50 16.73
N ILE A 42 7.89 -1.44 16.44
CA ILE A 42 6.43 -1.30 16.69
C ILE A 42 5.88 -2.29 17.72
N GLY A 43 6.74 -3.14 18.25
CA GLY A 43 6.39 -4.22 19.18
C GLY A 43 5.92 -5.48 18.49
N ASN A 44 5.82 -6.55 19.28
CA ASN A 44 5.50 -7.90 18.80
C ASN A 44 4.03 -8.12 18.45
N SER A 45 3.29 -7.12 17.96
CA SER A 45 1.89 -7.30 17.56
C SER A 45 1.82 -7.77 16.10
N ILE A 46 1.22 -8.92 15.82
CA ILE A 46 1.16 -9.48 14.47
C ILE A 46 0.33 -8.60 13.54
N THR A 47 -0.74 -8.00 14.06
CA THR A 47 -1.56 -7.06 13.31
C THR A 47 -0.75 -5.81 12.96
N ALA A 48 0.03 -5.30 13.91
CA ALA A 48 0.87 -4.13 13.68
C ALA A 48 1.96 -4.42 12.65
N ILE A 49 2.65 -5.57 12.77
CA ILE A 49 3.66 -6.04 11.81
C ILE A 49 3.04 -6.19 10.41
N SER A 50 1.87 -6.82 10.29
CA SER A 50 1.21 -7.01 8.99
C SER A 50 0.83 -5.68 8.33
N LYS A 51 0.33 -4.71 9.11
CA LYS A 51 0.01 -3.37 8.62
C LYS A 51 1.28 -2.61 8.19
N GLU A 52 2.35 -2.72 8.96
CA GLU A 52 3.63 -2.09 8.64
C GLU A 52 4.24 -2.66 7.36
N VAL A 53 4.17 -3.98 7.15
CA VAL A 53 4.60 -4.61 5.89
C VAL A 53 3.74 -4.15 4.72
N ALA A 54 2.42 -4.08 4.88
CA ALA A 54 1.54 -3.56 3.84
C ALA A 54 1.88 -2.11 3.47
N LYS A 55 2.18 -1.27 4.47
CA LYS A 55 2.63 0.11 4.28
C LYS A 55 3.97 0.19 3.53
N GLN A 56 4.95 -0.64 3.90
CA GLN A 56 6.25 -0.69 3.23
C GLN A 56 6.11 -1.13 1.76
N ARG A 57 5.27 -2.14 1.49
CA ARG A 57 4.98 -2.60 0.12
C ARG A 57 4.27 -1.52 -0.70
N ALA A 58 3.30 -0.82 -0.13
CA ALA A 58 2.62 0.29 -0.79
C ALA A 58 3.62 1.42 -1.14
N ASN A 59 4.54 1.75 -0.23
CA ASN A 59 5.58 2.74 -0.50
C ASN A 59 6.59 2.25 -1.57
N ALA A 60 6.97 0.98 -1.55
CA ALA A 60 7.86 0.40 -2.56
C ALA A 60 7.23 0.39 -3.96
N LEU A 61 5.92 0.13 -4.05
CA LEU A 61 5.16 0.18 -5.31
C LEU A 61 4.90 1.62 -5.78
N ALA A 62 4.79 2.56 -4.84
CA ALA A 62 4.65 3.99 -5.13
C ALA A 62 5.98 4.66 -5.54
N LYS A 63 7.08 3.91 -5.64
CA LYS A 63 8.25 4.43 -6.35
C LYS A 63 7.78 4.74 -7.78
N PRO A 64 7.79 6.01 -8.23
CA PRO A 64 7.36 6.33 -9.57
C PRO A 64 8.23 5.50 -10.50
N ALA A 65 7.59 4.61 -11.26
CA ALA A 65 8.22 4.04 -12.43
C ALA A 65 8.80 5.24 -13.19
N ASP A 66 10.10 5.21 -13.41
CA ASP A 66 10.86 6.19 -14.17
C ASP A 66 10.17 6.37 -15.53
N VAL A 67 9.25 7.32 -15.58
CA VAL A 67 8.65 7.79 -16.83
C VAL A 67 9.70 8.71 -17.43
N PRO A 68 10.31 8.37 -18.58
CA PRO A 68 11.25 9.26 -19.23
C PRO A 68 10.54 10.59 -19.52
N PRO A 69 11.09 11.75 -19.10
CA PRO A 69 10.41 13.05 -19.12
C PRO A 69 10.41 13.71 -20.51
N ALA A 70 10.32 12.93 -21.58
CA ALA A 70 10.64 13.39 -22.93
C ALA A 70 9.56 13.08 -23.98
N ALA A 71 8.27 13.13 -23.64
CA ALA A 71 7.22 13.19 -24.65
C ALA A 71 5.98 14.01 -24.22
N VAL A 72 6.03 15.29 -24.57
CA VAL A 72 4.94 16.01 -25.26
C VAL A 72 3.54 15.98 -24.61
N ILE A 73 3.29 16.90 -23.67
CA ILE A 73 2.01 17.64 -23.67
C ILE A 73 2.32 19.14 -23.61
N ALA A 74 3.02 19.59 -24.65
CA ALA A 74 3.00 20.97 -25.12
C ALA A 74 2.02 21.04 -26.30
N SER A 75 0.71 20.94 -26.01
CA SER A 75 -0.38 21.37 -26.91
C SER A 75 -1.74 21.21 -26.22
N ALA A 76 -2.07 22.17 -25.36
CA ALA A 76 -3.44 22.64 -25.09
C ALA A 76 -3.39 23.84 -24.11
N ALA A 77 -2.56 24.84 -24.43
CA ALA A 77 -2.57 26.15 -23.78
C ALA A 77 -2.68 27.21 -24.89
N ALA A 78 -3.81 27.17 -25.58
CA ALA A 78 -4.36 28.18 -26.48
C ALA A 78 -5.82 27.73 -26.64
N THR A 79 -6.88 28.48 -26.34
CA THR A 79 -7.01 29.93 -26.22
C THR A 79 -8.34 30.17 -25.51
N GLU A 80 -8.36 31.15 -24.62
CA GLU A 80 -9.50 32.03 -24.28
C GLU A 80 -10.92 31.55 -24.64
N GLN A 81 -11.66 31.07 -23.63
CA GLN A 81 -13.12 31.19 -23.66
C GLN A 81 -13.50 32.59 -23.18
N ALA A 82 -13.32 33.55 -24.09
CA ALA A 82 -13.93 34.86 -24.03
C ALA A 82 -15.45 34.74 -24.23
N ALA A 83 -16.15 35.65 -23.55
CA ALA A 83 -17.57 35.84 -23.55
C ALA A 83 -18.20 36.05 -24.94
N THR A 84 -19.54 36.00 -24.95
CA THR A 84 -20.54 36.63 -25.86
C THR A 84 -21.47 35.54 -26.44
N GLU A 85 -22.72 35.37 -25.95
CA GLU A 85 -23.96 36.06 -26.43
C GLU A 85 -24.19 35.77 -27.94
N ILE A 86 -25.31 35.30 -28.52
CA ILE A 86 -26.79 35.37 -28.39
C ILE A 86 -27.34 34.41 -29.52
N PRO A 87 -28.63 34.33 -29.96
CA PRO A 87 -29.97 34.59 -29.40
C PRO A 87 -30.99 33.44 -29.73
N ALA A 88 -32.30 33.74 -29.67
CA ALA A 88 -33.45 33.09 -30.33
C ALA A 88 -34.38 32.26 -29.40
N THR A 89 -35.36 32.94 -28.78
CA THR A 89 -36.78 33.11 -29.21
C THR A 89 -37.71 32.01 -28.69
N ALA A 90 -38.69 32.45 -27.89
CA ALA A 90 -39.91 31.72 -27.54
C ALA A 90 -40.69 31.27 -28.80
N PRO A 91 -41.61 30.29 -28.69
CA PRO A 91 -43.00 30.70 -28.46
C PRO A 91 -43.87 29.75 -27.60
N THR A 92 -44.78 30.39 -26.84
CA THR A 92 -46.16 30.04 -26.45
C THR A 92 -46.67 28.60 -26.48
N SER A 93 -47.21 28.16 -25.32
CA SER A 93 -48.65 27.86 -25.13
C SER A 93 -49.03 28.01 -23.66
#